data_AF-A0A1W2CDP0-F1
#
_entry.id   AF-A0A1W2CDP0-F1
#
_cell.length_a   1.000
_cell.length_b   1.000
_cell.length_c   1.000
_cell.angle_alpha   90.00
_cell.angle_beta   90.00
_cell.angle_gamma   90.00
#
_symmetry.space_group_name_H-M   'P 1'
#
loop_
_entity.id
_entity.type
_entity.pdbx_description
1 polymer ?
#
loop_
_entity_poly.entity_id
_entity_poly.type
_entity_poly.pdbx_seq_one_letter_code
_entity_poly.pdbx_strand_id
1 'polypeptide(L)'
;MSLFDSILGQVAGNVDVKNLAAKVGIDPDMAENAIAALAAGHQSKGDTVETAAANTGLDASKLQEIIGHIGGEGSLASFASALGQNPDALSKVSAFLDKDGDGNPLDDLAGMAKGLFNR
;
A
#
# COMPACT_ATOMS: atom_id res chain seq x y z
N MET A 1 -13.22 13.19 -1.30
CA MET A 1 -11.78 12.86 -1.47
C MET A 1 -11.48 11.68 -0.58
N SER A 2 -10.67 10.73 -1.04
CA SER A 2 -10.33 9.56 -0.23
C SER A 2 -9.39 9.96 0.91
N LEU A 3 -9.34 9.15 1.97
CA LEU A 3 -8.38 9.30 3.06
C LEU A 3 -6.94 9.23 2.55
N PHE A 4 -6.67 8.30 1.62
CA PHE A 4 -5.38 8.18 0.95
C PHE A 4 -5.02 9.45 0.19
N ASP A 5 -6.00 10.08 -0.45
CA ASP A 5 -5.86 11.34 -1.19
C ASP A 5 -5.43 12.50 -0.28
N SER A 6 -6.06 12.61 0.90
CA SER A 6 -5.71 13.63 1.88
C SER A 6 -4.30 13.45 2.43
N ILE A 7 -3.90 12.21 2.75
CA ILE A 7 -2.55 11.94 3.28
C ILE A 7 -1.48 12.13 2.18
N LEU A 8 -1.73 11.65 0.95
CA LEU A 8 -0.83 11.87 -0.19
C LEU A 8 -0.67 13.36 -0.50
N GLY A 9 -1.75 14.13 -0.45
CA GLY A 9 -1.70 15.58 -0.63
C GLY A 9 -0.79 16.27 0.40
N GLN A 10 -0.77 15.78 1.64
CA GLN A 10 0.08 16.31 2.72
C GLN A 10 1.54 15.87 2.59
N VAL A 11 1.80 14.66 2.12
CA VAL A 11 3.14 14.04 2.17
C VAL A 11 3.90 14.15 0.85
N ALA A 12 3.23 13.93 -0.27
CA ALA A 12 3.82 13.84 -1.61
C ALA A 12 3.69 15.14 -2.42
N GLY A 13 2.99 16.15 -1.88
CA GLY A 13 2.88 17.47 -2.50
C GLY A 13 1.97 17.45 -3.73
N ASN A 14 0.65 17.51 -3.50
CA ASN A 14 -0.37 17.62 -4.55
C ASN A 14 -0.45 16.40 -5.48
N VAL A 15 -0.08 15.22 -4.98
CA VAL A 15 -0.32 13.93 -5.62
C VAL A 15 -1.66 13.39 -5.10
N ASP A 16 -2.55 13.08 -6.03
CA ASP A 16 -3.83 12.43 -5.76
C ASP A 16 -3.88 11.05 -6.42
N VAL A 17 -4.65 10.12 -5.83
CA VAL A 17 -4.68 8.70 -6.23
C VAL A 17 -5.10 8.55 -7.70
N LYS A 18 -6.01 9.41 -8.17
CA LYS A 18 -6.51 9.38 -9.55
C LYS A 18 -5.44 9.78 -10.57
N ASN A 19 -4.72 10.88 -10.31
CA ASN A 19 -3.62 11.30 -11.18
C ASN A 19 -2.46 10.28 -11.18
N LEU A 20 -2.17 9.67 -10.03
CA LEU A 20 -1.21 8.58 -9.92
C LEU A 20 -1.64 7.37 -10.77
N ALA A 21 -2.89 6.91 -10.60
CA ALA A 21 -3.43 5.77 -11.33
C ALA A 21 -3.38 5.98 -12.85
N ALA A 22 -3.76 7.18 -13.32
CA ALA A 22 -3.69 7.55 -14.72
C ALA A 22 -2.25 7.53 -15.28
N LYS A 23 -1.26 7.95 -14.49
CA LYS A 23 0.17 7.94 -14.89
C LYS A 23 0.73 6.53 -15.02
N VAL A 24 0.34 5.63 -14.12
CA VAL A 24 0.82 4.23 -14.08
C VAL A 24 -0.03 3.31 -14.98
N GLY A 25 -1.15 3.82 -15.51
CA GLY A 25 -2.06 3.07 -16.37
C GLY A 25 -2.75 1.93 -15.63
N ILE A 26 -3.29 2.22 -14.44
CA ILE A 26 -4.09 1.30 -13.63
C ILE A 26 -5.38 1.99 -13.17
N ASP A 27 -6.35 1.22 -12.70
CA ASP A 27 -7.58 1.78 -12.12
C ASP A 27 -7.29 2.49 -10.78
N PRO A 28 -8.04 3.55 -10.43
CA PRO A 28 -7.86 4.28 -9.17
C PRO A 28 -7.95 3.38 -7.94
N ASP A 29 -8.89 2.43 -7.89
CA ASP A 29 -9.01 1.48 -6.78
C ASP A 29 -7.77 0.58 -6.67
N MET A 30 -7.18 0.21 -7.81
CA MET A 30 -5.95 -0.59 -7.85
C MET A 30 -4.74 0.22 -7.36
N ALA A 31 -4.66 1.50 -7.70
CA ALA A 31 -3.63 2.40 -7.18
C ALA A 31 -3.76 2.58 -5.67
N GLU A 32 -4.99 2.74 -5.17
CA GLU A 32 -5.27 2.90 -3.74
C GLU A 32 -4.86 1.65 -2.94
N ASN A 33 -5.22 0.46 -3.44
CA ASN A 33 -4.79 -0.81 -2.88
C ASN A 33 -3.26 -0.97 -2.91
N ALA A 34 -2.61 -0.55 -3.99
CA ALA A 34 -1.16 -0.58 -4.10
C ALA A 34 -0.48 0.31 -3.06
N ILE A 35 -0.97 1.54 -2.88
CA ILE A 35 -0.46 2.48 -1.88
C ILE A 35 -0.65 1.91 -0.47
N ALA A 36 -1.82 1.33 -0.18
CA ALA A 36 -2.09 0.70 1.11
C ALA A 36 -1.14 -0.47 1.39
N ALA A 37 -0.95 -1.35 0.40
CA ALA A 37 -0.06 -2.51 0.51
C ALA A 37 1.41 -2.10 0.66
N LEU A 38 1.85 -1.08 -0.08
CA LEU A 38 3.19 -0.50 0.04
C LEU A 38 3.41 0.14 1.42
N ALA A 39 2.39 0.82 1.96
CA ALA A 39 2.46 1.42 3.29
C ALA A 39 2.47 0.37 4.41
N ALA A 40 1.72 -0.73 4.25
CA ALA A 40 1.75 -1.87 5.17
C ALA A 40 3.12 -2.57 5.14
N GLY A 41 3.66 -2.81 3.94
CA GLY A 41 4.96 -3.45 3.75
C GLY A 41 6.17 -2.60 4.12
N HIS A 42 6.03 -1.28 4.29
CA HIS A 42 7.14 -0.34 4.53
C HIS A 42 8.01 -0.71 5.76
N GLN A 43 7.43 -1.42 6.74
CA GLN A 43 8.16 -1.85 7.95
C GLN A 43 9.25 -2.89 7.64
N SER A 44 9.09 -3.67 6.57
CA SER A 44 10.08 -4.60 6.05
C SER A 44 10.89 -3.94 4.92
N LYS A 45 11.82 -3.06 5.28
CA LYS A 45 12.78 -2.49 4.31
C LYS A 45 13.49 -3.61 3.54
N GLY A 46 13.27 -3.68 2.22
CA GLY A 46 13.79 -4.70 1.33
C GLY A 46 12.72 -5.61 0.72
N ASP A 47 11.58 -5.79 1.41
CA ASP A 47 10.48 -6.69 1.03
C ASP A 47 9.16 -5.94 0.75
N THR A 48 9.17 -4.60 0.88
CA THR A 48 7.98 -3.74 0.67
C THR A 48 7.28 -4.00 -0.66
N VAL A 49 8.05 -4.12 -1.74
CA VAL A 49 7.53 -4.32 -3.10
C VAL A 49 7.01 -5.75 -3.28
N GLU A 50 7.70 -6.74 -2.75
CA GLU A 50 7.27 -8.15 -2.80
C GLU A 50 5.99 -8.37 -1.99
N THR A 51 5.93 -7.83 -0.78
CA THR A 51 4.72 -7.83 0.06
C THR A 51 3.58 -7.11 -0.66
N ALA A 52 3.82 -5.95 -1.26
CA ALA A 52 2.78 -5.23 -1.99
C ALA A 52 2.33 -5.98 -3.25
N ALA A 53 3.23 -6.66 -3.97
CA ALA A 53 2.91 -7.48 -5.12
C ALA A 53 2.02 -8.66 -4.75
N ALA A 54 2.34 -9.35 -3.65
CA ALA A 54 1.53 -10.46 -3.14
C ALA A 54 0.10 -10.01 -2.77
N ASN A 55 -0.04 -8.83 -2.17
CA ASN A 55 -1.33 -8.30 -1.74
C ASN A 55 -2.19 -7.78 -2.89
N THR A 56 -1.57 -7.11 -3.87
CA THR A 56 -2.29 -6.39 -4.94
C THR A 56 -2.42 -7.18 -6.23
N GLY A 57 -1.57 -8.20 -6.43
CA GLY A 57 -1.42 -8.89 -7.70
C GLY A 57 -0.72 -8.05 -8.77
N LEU A 58 -0.17 -6.89 -8.41
CA LEU A 58 0.61 -6.04 -9.32
C LEU A 58 2.05 -6.51 -9.42
N ASP A 59 2.62 -6.38 -10.62
CA ASP A 59 4.04 -6.60 -10.83
C ASP A 59 4.91 -5.61 -10.02
N ALA A 60 6.06 -6.10 -9.54
CA ALA A 60 7.03 -5.32 -8.78
C ALA A 60 7.44 -4.02 -9.50
N SER A 61 7.58 -4.04 -10.83
CA SER A 61 7.91 -2.85 -11.62
C SER A 61 6.84 -1.77 -11.55
N LYS A 62 5.55 -2.14 -11.61
CA LYS A 62 4.45 -1.16 -11.46
C LYS A 62 4.42 -0.56 -10.05
N LEU A 63 4.70 -1.36 -9.04
CA LEU A 63 4.78 -0.90 -7.65
C LEU A 63 5.96 0.06 -7.46
N GLN A 64 7.09 -0.20 -8.11
CA GLN A 64 8.23 0.73 -8.13
C GLN A 64 7.90 2.06 -8.83
N GLU A 65 7.15 2.03 -9.93
CA GLU A 65 6.64 3.24 -10.59
C GLU A 65 5.74 4.06 -9.65
N ILE A 66 4.85 3.37 -8.92
CA ILE A 66 3.98 4.00 -7.91
C ILE A 66 4.81 4.69 -6.82
N ILE A 67 5.81 4.00 -6.26
CA ILE A 67 6.73 4.57 -5.26
C ILE A 67 7.40 5.83 -5.83
N GLY A 68 7.91 5.76 -7.06
CA GLY A 68 8.54 6.89 -7.74
C GLY A 68 7.60 8.10 -7.86
N HIS A 69 6.35 7.88 -8.26
CA HIS A 69 5.36 8.93 -8.40
C HIS A 69 4.86 9.54 -7.09
N ILE A 70 4.92 8.80 -5.98
CA ILE A 70 4.61 9.30 -4.63
C ILE A 70 5.77 10.17 -4.08
N GLY A 71 6.93 10.18 -4.74
CA GLY A 71 8.11 10.91 -4.31
C GLY A 71 9.19 10.04 -3.68
N GLY A 72 9.14 8.73 -3.91
CA GLY A 72 10.14 7.76 -3.47
C GLY A 72 9.90 7.19 -2.07
N GLU A 73 10.87 6.43 -1.58
CA GLU A 73 10.78 5.70 -0.31
C GLU A 73 10.62 6.62 0.91
N GLY A 74 11.20 7.83 0.87
CA GLY A 74 11.06 8.82 1.95
C GLY A 74 9.63 9.34 2.11
N SER A 75 8.96 9.60 0.99
CA SER A 75 7.53 9.96 0.98
C SER A 75 6.67 8.78 1.40
N LEU A 76 7.00 7.56 0.98
CA LEU A 76 6.29 6.35 1.44
C LEU A 76 6.40 6.16 2.95
N ALA A 77 7.59 6.35 3.54
CA ALA A 77 7.78 6.27 4.99
C ALA A 77 7.00 7.35 5.75
N SER A 78 6.96 8.57 5.20
CA SER A 78 6.19 9.68 5.76
C SER A 78 4.68 9.41 5.64
N PHE A 79 4.25 8.81 4.53
CA PHE A 79 2.88 8.38 4.30
C PHE A 79 2.48 7.29 5.29
N ALA A 80 3.29 6.25 5.46
CA ALA A 80 3.06 5.18 6.43
C ALA A 80 3.03 5.70 7.87
N SER A 81 3.90 6.67 8.20
CA SER A 81 3.89 7.33 9.51
C SER A 81 2.60 8.12 9.75
N ALA A 82 2.14 8.89 8.75
CA ALA A 82 0.87 9.61 8.83
C ALA A 82 -0.31 8.63 8.94
N LEU A 83 -0.29 7.52 8.20
CA LEU A 83 -1.29 6.46 8.24
C LEU A 83 -1.39 5.83 9.64
N GLY A 84 -0.25 5.51 10.26
CA GLY A 84 -0.19 4.97 11.63
C GLY A 84 -0.66 5.96 12.71
N GLN A 85 -0.59 7.25 12.44
CA GLN A 85 -1.15 8.30 13.31
C GLN A 85 -2.66 8.47 13.15
N ASN A 86 -3.26 7.87 12.11
CA ASN A 86 -4.70 7.94 11.83
C ASN A 86 -5.38 6.59 12.14
N PRO A 87 -6.12 6.45 13.26
CA PRO A 87 -6.75 5.19 13.64
C PRO A 87 -7.77 4.69 12.59
N ASP A 88 -8.52 5.58 11.94
CA ASP A 88 -9.41 5.22 10.83
C ASP A 88 -8.66 4.68 9.61
N ALA A 89 -7.47 5.22 9.34
CA ALA A 89 -6.64 4.79 8.21
C ALA A 89 -5.99 3.44 8.49
N LEU A 90 -5.49 3.26 9.72
CA LEU A 90 -5.00 1.98 10.20
C LEU A 90 -6.08 0.91 10.12
N SER A 91 -7.32 1.23 10.54
CA SER A 91 -8.46 0.31 10.47
C SER A 91 -8.81 -0.10 9.04
N LYS A 92 -8.72 0.83 8.07
CA LYS A 92 -8.90 0.51 6.65
C LYS A 92 -7.78 -0.36 6.09
N VAL A 93 -6.54 -0.10 6.48
CA VAL A 93 -5.38 -0.88 6.03
C VAL A 93 -5.41 -2.27 6.65
N SER A 94 -5.80 -2.40 7.91
CA SER A 94 -6.03 -3.70 8.54
C SER A 94 -7.19 -4.44 7.88
N ALA A 95 -8.29 -3.75 7.56
CA ALA A 95 -9.41 -4.35 6.82
C ALA A 95 -9.05 -4.74 5.38
N PHE A 96 -8.06 -4.07 4.77
CA PHE A 96 -7.52 -4.43 3.46
C PHE A 96 -6.60 -5.65 3.54
N LEU A 97 -5.85 -5.81 4.63
CA LEU A 97 -5.03 -6.99 4.90
C LEU A 97 -5.88 -8.19 5.36
N ASP A 98 -6.99 -7.96 6.05
CA ASP A 98 -7.98 -8.94 6.52
C ASP A 98 -8.83 -9.46 5.33
N LYS A 99 -8.19 -10.26 4.48
CA LYS A 99 -8.73 -10.67 3.18
C LYS A 99 -9.74 -11.80 3.31
N ASP A 100 -9.61 -12.64 4.34
CA ASP A 100 -10.59 -13.68 4.67
C ASP A 100 -11.71 -13.21 5.62
N GLY A 101 -11.58 -12.01 6.19
CA GLY A 101 -12.63 -11.30 6.93
C GLY A 101 -12.85 -11.85 8.34
N ASP A 102 -11.86 -12.51 8.91
CA ASP A 102 -11.91 -13.06 10.26
C ASP A 102 -11.52 -12.05 11.36
N GLY A 103 -11.03 -10.87 10.96
CA GLY A 103 -10.62 -9.80 11.85
C GLY A 103 -9.17 -9.87 12.29
N ASN A 104 -8.35 -10.78 11.74
CA ASN A 104 -6.94 -10.96 12.07
C ASN A 104 -6.01 -10.80 10.84
N PRO A 105 -5.62 -9.57 10.48
CA PRO A 105 -4.73 -9.31 9.35
C PRO A 105 -3.33 -9.95 9.46
N LEU A 106 -2.94 -10.44 10.65
CA LEU A 106 -1.68 -11.14 10.86
C LEU A 106 -1.71 -12.57 10.31
N ASP A 107 -2.86 -13.25 10.37
CA ASP A 107 -3.01 -14.60 9.83
C ASP A 107 -3.13 -14.59 8.31
N ASP A 108 -3.70 -13.54 7.69
CA ASP A 108 -3.64 -13.33 6.24
C ASP A 108 -2.21 -13.09 5.74
N LEU A 109 -1.45 -12.25 6.47
CA LEU A 109 -0.04 -11.98 6.14
C LEU A 109 0.82 -13.24 6.35
N ALA A 110 0.57 -13.99 7.43
CA ALA A 110 1.23 -15.27 7.69
C ALA A 110 0.82 -16.35 6.69
N GLY A 111 -0.44 -16.37 6.25
CA GLY A 111 -0.99 -17.26 5.24
C GLY A 111 -0.36 -17.02 3.86
N MET A 112 -0.17 -15.75 3.47
CA MET A 112 0.57 -15.40 2.26
C MET A 112 2.06 -15.75 2.34
N ALA A 113 2.72 -15.47 3.47
CA ALA A 113 4.11 -15.88 3.67
C ALA A 113 4.25 -17.41 3.57
N LYS A 114 3.37 -18.16 4.24
CA LYS A 114 3.38 -19.63 4.24
C LYS A 114 3.09 -20.23 2.86
N GLY A 115 2.27 -19.57 2.04
CA GLY A 115 2.03 -19.93 0.65
C GLY A 115 3.21 -19.69 -0.29
N LEU A 116 4.08 -18.72 0.03
CA LEU A 116 5.30 -18.42 -0.73
C LEU A 116 6.45 -19.39 -0.39
N PHE A 117 6.56 -19.81 0.88
CA PHE A 117 7.61 -20.73 1.35
C PHE A 117 7.30 -22.23 1.12
N ASN A 118 6.08 -22.58 0.72
CA ASN A 118 5.67 -23.98 0.46
C ASN A 118 5.60 -24.32 -1.04
N ARG A 119 6.51 -23.77 -1.84
CA ARG A 119 6.74 -24.13 -3.25
C ARG A 119 8.13 -24.72 -3.45
#